data_AF-A0A972HHF3-F1
#
_entry.id   AF-A0A972HHF3-F1
#
_cell.length_a   1.000
_cell.length_b   1.000
_cell.length_c   1.000
_cell.angle_alpha   90.00
_cell.angle_beta   90.00
_cell.angle_gamma   90.00
#
_symmetry.space_group_name_H-M   'P 1'
#
loop_
_entity.id
_entity.type
_entity.pdbx_description
1 polymer ?
#
loop_
_entity_poly.entity_id
_entity_poly.type
_entity_poly.pdbx_seq_one_letter_code
_entity_poly.pdbx_strand_id
1 'polypeptide(L)'
;VLMAADILLYDTDRVPVGDDQRQHLELTRDVAERFNNRHGETFVVPEAAIGKVGARVMDLQNPNVKMSKSAESASGTIRVFEDVAITAKKFRR
;
A
#
# COMPACT_ATOMS: atom_id res chain seq x y z
N VAL A 1 -9.43 9.98 -5.13
CA VAL A 1 -9.16 11.41 -4.89
C VAL A 1 -8.90 11.71 -3.43
N LEU A 2 -9.65 11.17 -2.46
CA LEU A 2 -9.41 11.41 -1.02
C LEU A 2 -7.96 11.13 -0.59
N MET A 3 -7.37 10.00 -1.02
CA MET A 3 -5.95 9.68 -0.76
C MET A 3 -4.98 10.76 -1.22
N ALA A 4 -5.26 11.45 -2.33
CA ALA A 4 -4.41 12.56 -2.79
C ALA A 4 -4.50 13.75 -1.84
N ALA A 5 -5.70 14.08 -1.35
CA ALA A 5 -5.87 15.14 -0.35
C ALA A 5 -5.15 14.78 0.97
N ASP A 6 -5.26 13.53 1.42
CA ASP A 6 -4.60 13.05 2.64
C ASP A 6 -3.08 13.18 2.57
N ILE A 7 -2.48 12.98 1.39
CA ILE A 7 -1.03 13.10 1.18
C ILE A 7 -0.60 14.58 1.05
N LEU A 8 -1.29 15.33 0.19
CA LEU A 8 -0.88 16.70 -0.18
C LEU A 8 -1.13 17.73 0.92
N LEU A 9 -2.02 17.46 1.87
CA LEU A 9 -2.32 18.37 2.99
C LEU A 9 -1.12 18.61 3.92
N TYR A 10 -0.17 17.67 3.96
CA TYR A 10 0.95 17.67 4.92
C TYR A 10 2.31 17.89 4.26
N ASP A 11 2.37 18.39 3.02
CA ASP A 11 3.63 18.61 2.29
C ASP A 11 4.52 17.36 2.25
N THR A 12 3.89 16.20 2.03
CA THR A 12 4.56 14.90 2.16
C THR A 12 5.60 14.68 1.05
N ASP A 13 6.88 14.55 1.42
CA ASP A 13 7.95 14.21 0.46
C ASP A 13 7.89 12.75 -0.02
N ARG A 14 7.59 11.82 0.90
CA ARG A 14 7.67 10.38 0.64
C ARG A 14 6.50 9.62 1.24
N VAL A 15 5.90 8.75 0.43
CA VAL A 15 4.76 7.92 0.85
C VAL A 15 5.17 6.45 0.80
N PRO A 16 5.21 5.74 1.95
CA PRO A 16 5.45 4.31 1.96
C PRO A 16 4.22 3.59 1.39
N VAL A 17 4.36 3.04 0.19
CA VAL A 17 3.29 2.35 -0.52
C VAL A 17 3.74 0.98 -1.01
N GLY A 18 2.82 0.02 -1.00
CA GLY A 18 2.98 -1.24 -1.70
C GLY A 18 2.79 -1.06 -3.22
N ASP A 19 3.19 -2.07 -4.00
CA ASP A 19 3.04 -2.05 -5.47
C ASP A 19 1.59 -1.81 -5.93
N ASP A 20 0.61 -2.29 -5.16
CA ASP A 20 -0.82 -2.12 -5.41
C ASP A 20 -1.30 -0.67 -5.29
N GLN A 21 -0.56 0.17 -4.60
CA GLN A 21 -0.90 1.59 -4.39
C GLN A 21 -0.09 2.54 -5.27
N ARG A 22 0.81 2.01 -6.13
CA ARG A 22 1.62 2.83 -7.06
C ARG A 22 0.74 3.73 -7.94
N GLN A 23 -0.33 3.18 -8.52
CA GLN A 23 -1.21 3.94 -9.41
C GLN A 23 -1.93 5.10 -8.70
N HIS A 24 -2.30 4.93 -7.43
CA HIS A 24 -2.92 5.99 -6.64
C HIS A 24 -1.93 7.11 -6.31
N LEU A 25 -0.65 6.76 -6.09
CA LEU A 25 0.41 7.74 -5.90
C LEU A 25 0.69 8.52 -7.18
N GLU A 26 0.73 7.86 -8.35
CA GLU A 26 0.87 8.56 -9.64
C GLU A 26 -0.27 9.57 -9.86
N LEU A 27 -1.52 9.18 -9.57
CA LEU A 27 -2.65 10.12 -9.64
C LEU A 27 -2.47 11.30 -8.67
N THR A 28 -1.90 11.07 -7.49
CA THR A 28 -1.64 12.13 -6.50
C THR A 28 -0.59 13.11 -7.02
N ARG A 29 0.47 12.60 -7.67
CA ARG A 29 1.50 13.42 -8.32
C ARG A 29 0.93 14.25 -9.47
N ASP A 30 0.13 13.64 -10.34
CA ASP A 30 -0.54 14.34 -11.45
C ASP A 30 -1.42 15.49 -10.95
N VAL A 31 -2.15 15.27 -9.85
CA VAL A 31 -3.00 16.30 -9.22
C VAL A 31 -2.15 17.44 -8.65
N ALA A 32 -1.06 17.11 -7.93
CA ALA A 32 -0.14 18.10 -7.36
C ALA A 32 0.49 18.97 -8.46
N GLU A 33 1.06 18.33 -9.50
CA GLU A 33 1.68 19.02 -10.63
C GLU A 33 0.68 19.89 -11.39
N ARG A 34 -0.53 19.38 -11.67
CA ARG A 34 -1.58 20.18 -12.34
C ARG A 34 -2.02 21.39 -11.53
N PHE A 35 -2.14 21.24 -10.21
CA PHE A 35 -2.51 22.34 -9.34
C PHE A 35 -1.39 23.39 -9.31
N ASN A 36 -0.14 22.95 -9.14
CA ASN A 36 1.02 23.83 -9.11
C ASN A 36 1.18 24.61 -10.42
N ASN A 37 1.01 23.94 -11.57
CA ASN A 37 1.07 24.59 -12.88
C ASN A 37 -0.03 25.63 -13.09
N ARG A 38 -1.20 25.46 -12.46
CA ARG A 38 -2.34 26.37 -12.63
C ARG A 38 -2.33 27.53 -11.63
N HIS A 39 -1.85 27.30 -10.41
CA HIS A 39 -2.02 28.22 -9.28
C HIS A 39 -0.69 28.68 -8.66
N GLY A 40 0.45 28.19 -9.14
CA GLY A 40 1.78 28.43 -8.56
C GLY A 40 2.19 27.28 -7.62
N GLU A 41 3.48 27.18 -7.31
CA GLU A 41 4.02 26.13 -6.44
C GLU A 41 3.33 26.16 -5.07
N THR A 42 2.46 25.17 -4.84
CA THR A 42 1.64 25.06 -3.62
C THR A 42 1.88 23.73 -2.93
N PHE A 43 1.84 22.62 -3.67
CA PHE A 43 1.99 21.28 -3.12
C PHE A 43 3.38 20.69 -3.40
N VAL A 44 3.94 19.99 -2.42
CA VAL A 44 5.08 19.09 -2.62
C VAL A 44 4.65 17.89 -3.47
N VAL A 45 5.43 17.53 -4.48
CA VAL A 45 5.14 16.36 -5.32
C VAL A 45 5.73 15.11 -4.67
N PRO A 46 4.90 14.18 -4.15
CA PRO A 46 5.39 13.06 -3.34
C PRO A 46 6.10 11.98 -4.17
N GLU A 47 7.07 11.31 -3.55
CA GLU A 47 7.76 10.13 -4.10
C GLU A 47 7.35 8.82 -3.42
N ALA A 48 7.42 7.71 -4.15
CA ALA A 48 7.17 6.39 -3.60
C ALA A 48 8.35 5.92 -2.74
N ALA A 49 8.09 5.57 -1.48
CA ALA A 49 9.06 4.86 -0.63
C ALA A 49 8.75 3.36 -0.63
N ILE A 50 9.32 2.61 -1.58
CA ILE A 50 9.11 1.16 -1.66
C ILE A 50 10.17 0.46 -0.78
N GLY A 51 9.71 -0.29 0.21
CA GLY A 51 10.59 -1.11 1.06
C GLY A 51 11.31 -2.17 0.24
N LYS A 52 12.64 -2.30 0.40
CA LYS A 52 13.47 -3.26 -0.35
C LYS A 52 13.15 -4.73 -0.06
N VAL A 53 12.51 -5.01 1.08
CA VAL A 53 12.16 -6.36 1.55
C VAL A 53 10.73 -6.34 2.07
N GLY A 54 9.95 -7.39 1.78
CA GLY A 54 8.60 -7.55 2.31
C GLY A 54 7.52 -6.69 1.65
N ALA A 55 7.84 -5.98 0.56
CA ALA A 55 6.86 -5.16 -0.19
C ALA A 55 5.65 -5.96 -0.68
N ARG A 56 5.82 -7.27 -0.87
CA ARG A 56 4.75 -8.18 -1.28
C ARG A 56 4.90 -9.53 -0.57
N VAL A 57 3.89 -9.89 0.22
CA VAL A 57 3.75 -11.21 0.85
C VAL A 57 2.59 -11.93 0.14
N MET A 58 2.84 -13.17 -0.27
CA MET A 58 1.87 -13.97 -1.03
C MET A 58 0.96 -14.76 -0.09
N ASP A 59 -0.20 -15.13 -0.62
CA ASP A 59 -1.17 -15.98 0.08
C ASP A 59 -0.57 -17.38 0.32
N LEU A 60 -0.76 -17.93 1.53
CA LEU A 60 -0.19 -19.22 1.93
C LEU A 60 -0.80 -20.42 1.20
N GLN A 61 -1.98 -20.27 0.61
CA GLN A 61 -2.66 -21.34 -0.12
C GLN A 61 -2.55 -21.14 -1.64
N ASN A 62 -2.52 -19.88 -2.10
CA ASN A 62 -2.32 -19.56 -3.51
C ASN A 62 -1.12 -18.61 -3.71
N PRO A 63 0.09 -19.12 -3.97
CA PRO A 63 1.30 -18.32 -4.05
C PRO A 63 1.33 -17.34 -5.24
N ASN A 64 0.36 -17.41 -6.16
CA ASN A 64 0.22 -16.45 -7.26
C ASN A 64 -0.54 -15.18 -6.87
N VAL A 65 -1.25 -15.20 -5.73
CA VAL A 65 -2.09 -14.09 -5.27
C VAL A 65 -1.45 -13.42 -4.05
N LYS A 66 -1.53 -12.08 -3.98
CA LYS A 66 -1.07 -11.32 -2.81
C LYS A 66 -1.95 -11.65 -1.62
N MET A 67 -1.36 -11.79 -0.43
CA MET A 67 -2.11 -11.95 0.82
C MET A 67 -3.06 -10.75 1.01
N SER A 68 -4.35 -11.01 1.23
CA SER A 68 -5.38 -9.97 1.37
C SER A 68 -6.17 -10.13 2.66
N LYS A 69 -6.41 -9.02 3.38
CA LYS A 69 -7.27 -9.02 4.58
C LYS A 69 -8.71 -9.46 4.28
N SER A 70 -9.18 -9.27 3.04
CA SER A 70 -10.54 -9.59 2.59
C SER A 70 -10.64 -10.90 1.81
N ALA A 71 -9.59 -11.74 1.78
CA ALA A 71 -9.66 -13.04 1.13
C ALA A 71 -10.75 -13.92 1.77
N GLU A 72 -11.50 -14.65 0.95
CA GLU A 72 -12.58 -15.56 1.41
C GLU A 72 -12.03 -16.66 2.33
N SER A 73 -10.81 -17.14 2.04
CA SER A 73 -10.13 -18.14 2.87
C SER A 73 -9.22 -17.48 3.90
N ALA A 74 -9.54 -17.65 5.17
CA ALA A 74 -8.66 -17.25 6.26
C ALA A 74 -7.36 -18.08 6.32
N SER A 75 -7.29 -19.22 5.63
CA SER A 75 -6.10 -20.11 5.68
C SER A 75 -4.90 -19.53 4.93
N GLY A 76 -5.14 -18.66 3.95
CA GLY A 76 -4.11 -18.02 3.14
C GLY A 76 -3.46 -16.78 3.76
N THR A 77 -3.97 -16.33 4.92
CA THR A 77 -3.60 -15.05 5.53
C THR A 77 -3.19 -15.25 6.98
N ILE A 78 -2.18 -14.49 7.44
CA ILE A 78 -1.79 -14.41 8.86
C ILE A 78 -2.20 -13.04 9.39
N ARG A 79 -2.91 -13.02 10.53
CA ARG A 79 -3.27 -11.76 11.20
C ARG A 79 -2.29 -11.48 12.33
N VAL A 80 -2.06 -10.20 12.61
CA VAL A 80 -1.09 -9.74 13.62
C VAL A 80 -1.41 -10.29 15.02
N PHE A 81 -2.69 -10.42 15.36
CA PHE A 81 -3.15 -10.89 16.66
C PHE A 81 -3.73 -12.32 16.60
N GLU A 82 -3.30 -13.11 15.62
CA GLU A 82 -3.72 -14.51 15.52
C GLU A 82 -2.99 -15.39 16.55
N ASP A 83 -3.69 -16.37 17.10
CA ASP A 83 -3.11 -17.34 18.02
C ASP A 83 -1.99 -18.14 17.35
N VAL A 84 -0.87 -18.31 18.05
CA VAL A 84 0.34 -18.97 17.53
C VAL A 84 0.06 -20.40 17.07
N ALA A 85 -0.83 -21.14 17.74
CA ALA A 85 -1.19 -22.49 17.35
C ALA A 85 -1.95 -22.52 16.01
N ILE A 86 -2.79 -21.52 15.77
CA ILE A 86 -3.54 -21.37 14.51
C ILE A 86 -2.58 -20.95 13.39
N THR A 87 -1.72 -19.97 13.63
CA THR A 87 -0.70 -19.54 12.67
C THR A 87 0.24 -20.68 12.29
N ALA A 88 0.75 -21.45 13.27
CA ALA A 88 1.59 -22.61 13.02
C ALA A 88 0.87 -23.68 12.17
N LYS A 89 -0.43 -23.88 12.39
CA LYS A 89 -1.23 -24.82 11.58
C LYS A 89 -1.36 -24.36 10.13
N LYS A 90 -1.46 -23.05 9.87
CA LYS A 90 -1.53 -22.50 8.51
C LYS A 90 -0.21 -22.64 7.75
N PHE A 91 0.93 -22.51 8.43
CA PHE A 91 2.25 -22.73 7.80
C PHE A 91 2.57 -24.19 7.51
N ARG A 92 1.97 -25.13 8.25
CA ARG A 92 2.20 -26.58 8.07
C ARG A 92 1.30 -27.22 7.00
N ARG A 93 0.28 -26.49 6.54
CA ARG A 93 -0.65 -26.92 5.49
C ARG A 93 -0.14 -26.49 4.13
#